data_AF-A0AAD4BD72-F1
#
_entry.id   AF-A0AAD4BD72-F1
#
_cell.length_a   1.000
_cell.length_b   1.000
_cell.length_c   1.000
_cell.angle_alpha   90.00
_cell.angle_beta   90.00
_cell.angle_gamma   90.00
#
_symmetry.space_group_name_H-M   'P 1'
#
loop_
_entity.id
_entity.type
_entity.pdbx_description
1 polymer ?
#
loop_
_entity_poly.entity_id
_entity_poly.type
_entity_poly.pdbx_seq_one_letter_code
_entity_poly.pdbx_strand_id
1 'polypeptide(L)'
;MNPSSAHEGFVVLLSRLVTRFLSTLGHDKHMFDFIVATNMGLRYTNGNNIRRMAEPDFQVLIENIHSRKWRPKWIGEVSFTVSPTVTRNNLRQVIAHQPHVDLAFMITIKEDPKWASPNSENDSEALHQLRSQPLLTDEQFGLNVGDDLGSVVKGGFAWISIQEITFELYLRSSSGSLVIDDSRRDEHSAYGTLYPTNDMRDIDLLLLEGSNNLRDSLVLEMEGSDASAASIGRVRQSMANLAIDWDLVLRSYRIALLTAAYQRYEEWHQFNNSEWEEEHTTDSSSAED
;
A
#
# COMPACT_ATOMS: atom_id res chain seq x y z
N MET A 1 -11.22 -10.90 -5.80
CA MET A 1 -9.99 -10.45 -6.48
C MET A 1 -8.92 -10.35 -5.43
N ASN A 2 -7.77 -11.00 -5.64
CA ASN A 2 -6.61 -10.76 -4.80
C ASN A 2 -6.02 -9.38 -5.16
N PRO A 3 -5.47 -8.64 -4.20
CA PRO A 3 -4.77 -7.41 -4.49
C PRO A 3 -3.59 -7.68 -5.42
N SER A 4 -3.39 -6.80 -6.41
CA SER A 4 -2.25 -6.90 -7.33
C SER A 4 -0.93 -6.75 -6.57
N SER A 5 0.14 -7.35 -7.06
CA SER A 5 1.49 -7.11 -6.52
C SER A 5 1.86 -5.62 -6.52
N ALA A 6 1.33 -4.83 -7.46
CA ALA A 6 1.51 -3.38 -7.49
C ALA A 6 0.84 -2.66 -6.30
N HIS A 7 -0.27 -3.19 -5.78
CA HIS A 7 -0.91 -2.69 -4.56
C HIS A 7 -0.09 -3.07 -3.32
N GLU A 8 0.18 -4.38 -3.16
CA GLU A 8 0.88 -4.92 -2.00
C GLU A 8 2.31 -4.40 -1.85
N GLY A 9 2.97 -4.06 -2.97
CA GLY A 9 4.31 -3.51 -2.98
C GLY A 9 4.47 -2.30 -2.04
N PHE A 10 3.56 -1.33 -2.09
CA PHE A 10 3.61 -0.17 -1.21
C PHE A 10 3.31 -0.52 0.25
N VAL A 11 2.31 -1.37 0.48
CA VAL A 11 1.92 -1.81 1.82
C VAL A 11 3.10 -2.48 2.53
N VAL A 12 3.79 -3.39 1.85
CA VAL A 12 4.97 -4.09 2.38
C VAL A 12 6.14 -3.13 2.62
N LEU A 13 6.42 -2.22 1.69
CA LEU A 13 7.52 -1.26 1.82
C LEU A 13 7.31 -0.31 2.99
N LEU A 14 6.12 0.30 3.09
CA LEU A 14 5.77 1.16 4.22
C LEU A 14 5.80 0.39 5.53
N SER A 15 5.32 -0.85 5.56
CA SER A 15 5.37 -1.69 6.76
C SER A 15 6.78 -1.89 7.28
N ARG A 16 7.74 -2.12 6.39
CA ARG A 16 9.16 -2.26 6.76
C ARG A 16 9.75 -0.95 7.26
N LEU A 17 9.49 0.17 6.57
CA LEU A 17 10.00 1.49 6.94
C LEU A 17 9.48 1.92 8.31
N VAL A 18 8.17 1.80 8.50
CA VAL A 18 7.51 2.17 9.76
C VAL A 18 7.94 1.24 10.89
N THR A 19 7.99 -0.08 10.69
CA THR A 19 8.49 -1.02 11.71
C THR A 19 9.90 -0.64 12.18
N ARG A 20 10.79 -0.30 11.24
CA ARG A 20 12.15 0.15 11.57
C ARG A 20 12.13 1.43 12.39
N PHE A 21 11.33 2.43 12.01
CA PHE A 21 11.14 3.65 12.78
C PHE A 21 10.62 3.38 14.20
N LEU A 22 9.58 2.58 14.35
CA LEU A 22 8.98 2.31 15.67
C LEU A 22 9.97 1.62 16.62
N SER A 23 10.89 0.82 16.08
CA SER A 23 11.96 0.20 16.86
C SER A 23 12.95 1.19 17.47
N THR A 24 13.01 2.45 16.99
CA THR A 24 13.93 3.47 17.50
C THR A 24 13.37 4.29 18.66
N LEU A 25 12.08 4.16 18.99
CA LEU A 25 11.42 4.97 20.03
C LEU A 25 11.84 4.59 21.48
N GLY A 26 12.59 3.50 21.67
CA GLY A 26 13.24 3.19 22.95
C GLY A 26 12.30 2.86 24.13
N HIS A 27 11.05 2.47 23.83
CA HIS A 27 10.06 2.07 24.82
C HIS A 27 10.34 0.66 25.38
N ASP A 28 9.71 0.36 26.52
CA ASP A 28 9.78 -0.98 27.12
C ASP A 28 8.82 -1.94 26.41
N LYS A 29 9.39 -2.83 25.59
CA LYS A 29 8.67 -3.84 24.80
C LYS A 29 7.94 -4.90 25.62
N HIS A 30 8.14 -4.95 26.94
CA HIS A 30 7.38 -5.83 27.82
C HIS A 30 6.12 -5.16 28.37
N MET A 31 6.04 -3.83 28.27
CA MET A 31 4.86 -3.07 28.68
C MET A 31 4.01 -2.62 27.51
N PHE A 32 4.66 -2.11 26.47
CA PHE A 32 4.02 -1.61 25.27
C PHE A 32 4.70 -2.16 24.03
N ASP A 33 3.93 -2.48 23.00
CA ASP A 33 4.48 -2.82 21.70
C ASP A 33 3.81 -2.00 20.61
N PHE A 34 4.47 -1.91 19.47
CA PHE A 34 3.86 -1.43 18.25
C PHE A 34 3.61 -2.57 17.29
N ILE A 35 2.37 -2.63 16.80
CA ILE A 35 1.99 -3.58 15.77
C ILE A 35 1.77 -2.80 14.48
N VAL A 36 2.54 -3.15 13.45
CA VAL A 36 2.21 -2.78 12.07
C VAL A 36 1.38 -3.90 11.48
N ALA A 37 0.10 -3.64 11.27
CA ALA A 37 -0.85 -4.62 10.77
C ALA A 37 -1.29 -4.25 9.35
N THR A 38 -1.41 -5.26 8.49
CA THR A 38 -1.88 -5.13 7.11
C THR A 38 -3.15 -5.96 6.92
N ASN A 39 -4.14 -5.43 6.22
CA ASN A 39 -5.40 -6.14 5.93
C ASN A 39 -6.12 -6.66 7.18
N MET A 40 -5.97 -5.97 8.32
CA MET A 40 -6.54 -6.38 9.59
C MET A 40 -7.88 -5.67 9.83
N GLY A 41 -8.97 -6.44 9.92
CA GLY A 41 -10.30 -5.87 10.12
C GLY A 41 -10.44 -5.08 11.42
N LEU A 42 -10.90 -3.83 11.29
CA LEU A 42 -11.30 -3.01 12.42
C LEU A 42 -12.70 -3.41 12.89
N ARG A 43 -12.83 -3.51 14.21
CA ARG A 43 -14.10 -3.76 14.89
C ARG A 43 -14.52 -2.52 15.64
N TYR A 44 -15.81 -2.22 15.62
CA TYR A 44 -16.41 -1.26 16.52
C TYR A 44 -17.62 -1.86 17.21
N THR A 45 -17.87 -1.39 18.42
CA THR A 45 -19.01 -1.77 19.24
C THR A 45 -20.08 -0.70 19.13
N ASN A 46 -21.28 -1.07 18.68
CA ASN A 46 -22.47 -0.25 18.82
C ASN A 46 -23.40 -0.92 19.84
N GLY A 47 -23.35 -0.47 21.10
CA GLY A 47 -23.94 -1.19 22.22
C GLY A 47 -23.29 -2.56 22.42
N ASN A 48 -24.11 -3.62 22.46
CA ASN A 48 -23.64 -5.00 22.61
C ASN A 48 -23.25 -5.68 21.27
N ASN A 49 -23.39 -5.00 20.13
CA ASN A 49 -23.10 -5.58 18.83
C ASN A 49 -21.71 -5.18 18.33
N ILE A 50 -20.84 -6.16 18.14
CA ILE A 50 -19.57 -6.01 17.45
C ILE A 50 -19.84 -6.06 15.94
N ARG A 51 -19.49 -5.01 15.20
CA ARG A 51 -19.55 -5.01 13.73
C ARG A 51 -18.15 -4.88 13.14
N ARG A 52 -17.90 -5.62 12.06
CA ARG A 52 -16.72 -5.42 11.20
C ARG A 52 -17.00 -4.17 10.35
N MET A 53 -16.11 -3.20 10.39
CA MET A 53 -16.31 -1.92 9.72
C MET A 53 -15.64 -1.89 8.36
N ALA A 54 -14.33 -2.10 8.37
CA ALA A 54 -13.46 -2.02 7.21
C ALA A 54 -12.14 -2.70 7.55
N GLU A 55 -11.35 -2.98 6.53
CA GLU A 55 -10.03 -3.61 6.65
C GLU A 55 -9.05 -2.68 5.96
N PRO A 56 -8.43 -1.75 6.69
CA PRO A 56 -7.42 -0.91 6.10
C PRO A 56 -6.23 -1.74 5.64
N ASP A 57 -5.65 -1.36 4.51
CA ASP A 57 -4.46 -2.00 3.96
C ASP A 57 -3.28 -1.89 4.92
N PHE A 58 -3.23 -0.81 5.70
CA PHE A 58 -2.16 -0.51 6.64
C PHE A 58 -2.66 0.09 7.95
N GLN A 59 -2.09 -0.36 9.07
CA GLN A 59 -2.35 0.17 10.40
C GLN A 59 -1.09 0.19 11.26
N VAL A 60 -0.95 1.22 12.09
CA VAL A 60 -0.05 1.22 13.26
C VAL A 60 -0.89 1.22 14.51
N LEU A 61 -0.65 0.26 15.39
CA LEU A 61 -1.33 0.12 16.67
C LEU A 61 -0.32 0.27 17.80
N ILE A 62 -0.74 0.92 18.89
CA ILE A 62 -0.09 0.78 20.19
C ILE A 62 -0.81 -0.33 20.95
N GLU A 63 -0.08 -1.36 21.37
CA GLU A 63 -0.55 -2.38 22.28
C GLU A 63 -0.04 -2.10 23.69
N ASN A 64 -0.95 -2.08 24.67
CA ASN A 64 -0.58 -2.24 26.07
C ASN A 64 -0.67 -3.73 26.41
N ILE A 65 0.48 -4.37 26.63
CA ILE A 65 0.63 -5.83 26.75
C ILE A 65 -0.15 -6.38 27.96
N HIS A 66 -0.17 -5.63 29.06
CA HIS A 66 -0.85 -6.05 30.29
C HIS A 66 -2.37 -6.05 30.12
N SER A 67 -2.91 -4.99 29.51
CA SER A 67 -4.36 -4.86 29.30
C SER A 67 -4.87 -5.54 28.03
N ARG A 68 -3.97 -5.95 27.12
CA ARG A 68 -4.27 -6.47 25.78
C ARG A 68 -5.20 -5.54 24.99
N LYS A 69 -5.04 -4.23 25.21
CA LYS A 69 -5.78 -3.21 24.48
C LYS A 69 -4.93 -2.70 23.33
N TRP A 70 -5.52 -2.70 22.15
CA TRP A 70 -4.92 -2.13 20.94
C TRP A 70 -5.57 -0.80 20.64
N ARG A 71 -4.75 0.21 20.35
CA ARG A 71 -5.22 1.53 19.93
C ARG A 71 -4.66 1.84 18.55
N PRO A 72 -5.52 1.89 17.51
CA PRO A 72 -5.10 2.35 16.20
C PRO A 72 -4.64 3.80 16.28
N LYS A 73 -3.48 4.04 15.71
CA LYS A 73 -2.85 5.35 15.68
C LYS A 73 -2.68 5.85 14.27
N TRP A 74 -2.17 5.03 13.37
CA TRP A 74 -2.10 5.36 11.95
C TRP A 74 -2.94 4.39 11.13
N ILE A 75 -3.57 4.89 10.07
CA ILE A 75 -4.36 4.09 9.13
C ILE A 75 -4.00 4.50 7.70
N GLY A 76 -3.86 3.52 6.81
CA GLY A 76 -3.49 3.74 5.42
C GLY A 76 -4.31 2.89 4.46
N GLU A 77 -4.54 3.43 3.28
CA GLU A 77 -5.21 2.77 2.15
C GLU A 77 -4.43 2.98 0.86
N VAL A 78 -4.45 2.01 -0.04
CA VAL A 78 -3.79 2.06 -1.35
C VAL A 78 -4.83 1.88 -2.46
N SER A 79 -4.97 2.89 -3.31
CA SER A 79 -5.83 2.90 -4.49
C SER A 79 -5.01 2.54 -5.73
N PHE A 80 -5.37 1.45 -6.42
CA PHE A 80 -4.76 1.08 -7.70
C PHE A 80 -5.82 0.92 -8.80
N THR A 81 -6.68 -0.09 -8.69
CA THR A 81 -7.79 -0.32 -9.64
C THR A 81 -9.09 0.39 -9.23
N VAL A 82 -9.19 0.74 -7.95
CA VAL A 82 -10.35 1.40 -7.34
C VAL A 82 -10.22 2.91 -7.47
N SER A 83 -11.32 3.62 -7.71
CA SER A 83 -11.34 5.08 -7.77
C SER A 83 -10.84 5.71 -6.45
N PRO A 84 -9.97 6.73 -6.50
CA PRO A 84 -9.51 7.45 -5.30
C PRO A 84 -10.65 7.98 -4.43
N THR A 85 -11.78 8.37 -5.05
CA THR A 85 -12.97 8.82 -4.31
C THR A 85 -13.56 7.72 -3.43
N VAL A 86 -13.58 6.48 -3.91
CA VAL A 86 -14.08 5.32 -3.14
C VAL A 86 -13.14 5.05 -1.97
N THR A 87 -11.84 5.02 -2.21
CA THR A 87 -10.82 4.84 -1.18
C THR A 87 -10.91 5.93 -0.11
N ARG A 88 -11.06 7.19 -0.51
CA ARG A 88 -11.23 8.32 0.41
C ARG A 88 -12.49 8.18 1.28
N ASN A 89 -13.61 7.75 0.68
CA ASN A 89 -14.85 7.53 1.41
C ASN A 89 -14.74 6.37 2.41
N ASN A 90 -14.03 5.29 2.06
CA ASN A 90 -13.74 4.20 2.99
C ASN A 90 -12.92 4.71 4.18
N LEU A 91 -11.85 5.46 3.91
CA LEU A 91 -11.00 6.03 4.95
C LEU A 91 -11.79 6.98 5.89
N ARG A 92 -12.67 7.84 5.34
CA ARG A 92 -13.60 8.69 6.13
C ARG A 92 -14.47 7.86 7.07
N GLN A 93 -15.06 6.76 6.58
CA GLN A 93 -15.90 5.89 7.41
C GLN A 93 -15.10 5.24 8.53
N VAL A 94 -13.85 4.85 8.25
CA VAL A 94 -12.95 4.27 9.24
C VAL A 94 -12.65 5.26 10.36
N ILE A 95 -12.21 6.46 10.01
CA ILE A 95 -11.83 7.50 10.97
C ILE A 95 -13.00 7.94 11.84
N ALA A 96 -14.21 8.03 11.28
CA ALA A 96 -15.41 8.42 12.02
C ALA A 96 -15.68 7.53 13.24
N HIS A 97 -15.20 6.29 13.24
CA HIS A 97 -15.36 5.34 14.34
C HIS A 97 -14.04 5.06 15.09
N GLN A 98 -12.94 5.73 14.74
CA GLN A 98 -11.62 5.54 15.34
C GLN A 98 -11.07 6.88 15.87
N PRO A 99 -11.55 7.35 17.03
CA PRO A 99 -11.19 8.66 17.57
C PRO A 99 -9.72 8.78 18.01
N HIS A 100 -8.98 7.66 18.06
CA HIS A 100 -7.59 7.61 18.51
C HIS A 100 -6.56 7.68 17.38
N VAL A 101 -7.02 7.68 16.13
CA VAL A 101 -6.16 7.73 14.94
C VAL A 101 -5.61 9.13 14.78
N ASP A 102 -4.30 9.28 14.82
CA ASP A 102 -3.61 10.57 14.77
C ASP A 102 -3.16 10.91 13.33
N LEU A 103 -2.98 9.90 12.48
CA LEU A 103 -2.58 10.06 11.09
C LEU A 103 -3.37 9.11 10.20
N ALA A 104 -3.86 9.60 9.08
CA ALA A 104 -4.40 8.79 8.01
C ALA A 104 -3.67 9.10 6.70
N PHE A 105 -3.51 8.11 5.84
CA PHE A 105 -2.93 8.33 4.52
C PHE A 105 -3.61 7.51 3.44
N MET A 106 -3.49 8.00 2.21
CA MET A 106 -3.92 7.34 1.01
C MET A 106 -2.80 7.40 -0.02
N ILE A 107 -2.49 6.27 -0.65
CA ILE A 107 -1.60 6.20 -1.81
C ILE A 107 -2.48 5.96 -3.02
N THR A 108 -2.33 6.76 -4.06
CA THR A 108 -2.99 6.50 -5.36
C THR A 108 -1.94 6.13 -6.38
N ILE A 109 -2.13 4.97 -7.02
CA ILE A 109 -1.32 4.47 -8.12
C ILE A 109 -2.21 4.50 -9.35
N LYS A 110 -1.89 5.38 -10.30
CA LYS A 110 -2.70 5.57 -11.50
C LYS A 110 -2.05 4.91 -12.71
N GLU A 111 -2.77 3.98 -13.31
CA GLU A 111 -2.41 3.43 -14.62
C GLU A 111 -2.91 4.32 -15.75
N ASP A 112 -2.07 4.54 -16.77
CA ASP A 112 -2.46 5.15 -18.04
C ASP A 112 -1.58 4.61 -19.19
N PRO A 113 -2.16 3.91 -20.19
CA PRO A 113 -3.55 3.45 -20.23
C PRO A 113 -3.82 2.42 -19.12
N LYS A 114 -5.10 2.27 -18.73
CA LYS A 114 -5.52 1.16 -17.87
C LYS A 114 -5.22 -0.16 -18.56
N TRP A 115 -4.80 -1.15 -17.78
CA TRP A 115 -4.48 -2.46 -18.33
C TRP A 115 -5.68 -3.09 -19.03
N ALA A 116 -5.40 -3.63 -20.21
CA ALA A 116 -6.27 -4.51 -20.95
C ALA A 116 -5.40 -5.64 -21.52
N SER A 117 -5.95 -6.85 -21.57
CA SER A 117 -5.27 -7.98 -22.20
C SER A 117 -5.02 -7.70 -23.69
N PRO A 118 -3.86 -8.07 -24.26
CA PRO A 118 -3.65 -8.02 -25.70
C PRO A 118 -4.76 -8.77 -26.46
N ASN A 119 -5.29 -8.18 -27.52
CA ASN A 119 -6.33 -8.77 -28.36
C ASN A 119 -5.73 -9.37 -29.64
N SER A 120 -6.26 -10.52 -30.06
CA SER A 120 -5.81 -11.24 -31.26
C SER A 120 -5.90 -10.43 -32.55
N GLU A 121 -6.78 -9.44 -32.61
CA GLU A 121 -6.98 -8.58 -33.79
C GLU A 121 -5.85 -7.56 -34.01
N ASN A 122 -5.08 -7.19 -32.97
CA ASN A 122 -3.97 -6.22 -33.08
C ASN A 122 -2.66 -6.75 -32.48
N ASP A 123 -2.52 -8.07 -32.35
CA ASP A 123 -1.30 -8.68 -31.84
C ASP A 123 -0.15 -8.32 -32.78
N SER A 124 0.86 -7.64 -32.22
CA SER A 124 2.09 -7.41 -32.95
C SER A 124 2.80 -8.75 -33.22
N GLU A 125 3.64 -8.80 -34.25
CA GLU A 125 4.51 -9.97 -34.52
C GLU A 125 5.29 -10.40 -33.26
N ALA A 126 5.73 -9.44 -32.43
CA ALA A 126 6.43 -9.72 -31.19
C ALA A 126 5.53 -10.38 -30.11
N LEU A 127 4.24 -10.04 -30.07
CA LEU A 127 3.26 -10.71 -29.20
C LEU A 127 2.96 -12.13 -29.68
N HIS A 128 2.83 -12.34 -30.98
CA HIS A 128 2.70 -13.69 -31.55
C HIS A 128 3.90 -14.58 -31.23
N GLN A 129 5.11 -14.02 -31.30
CA GLN A 129 6.33 -14.73 -30.91
C GLN A 129 6.36 -15.06 -29.41
N LEU A 130 5.95 -14.12 -28.55
CA LEU A 130 5.83 -14.39 -27.11
C LEU A 130 4.77 -15.46 -26.80
N ARG A 131 3.68 -15.51 -27.57
CA ARG A 131 2.64 -16.53 -27.42
C ARG A 131 3.13 -17.91 -27.84
N SER A 132 3.83 -18.01 -28.96
CA SER A 132 4.29 -19.31 -29.51
C SER A 132 5.46 -19.95 -28.75
N GLN A 133 6.10 -19.20 -27.85
CA GLN A 133 7.17 -19.73 -26.99
C GLN A 133 6.61 -20.32 -25.69
N PRO A 134 7.33 -21.25 -25.05
CA PRO A 134 7.04 -21.64 -23.68
C PRO A 134 6.96 -20.42 -22.76
N LEU A 135 6.08 -20.49 -21.75
CA LEU A 135 5.94 -19.45 -20.74
C LEU A 135 7.32 -19.12 -20.16
N LEU A 136 7.70 -17.85 -20.25
CA LEU A 136 8.94 -17.37 -19.63
C LEU A 136 8.83 -17.46 -18.11
N THR A 137 9.94 -17.72 -17.43
CA THR A 137 9.98 -17.53 -15.96
C THR A 137 9.97 -16.03 -15.61
N ASP A 138 9.63 -15.68 -14.37
CA ASP A 138 9.67 -14.30 -13.86
C ASP A 138 11.05 -13.63 -14.12
N GLU A 139 12.14 -14.37 -13.86
CA GLU A 139 13.50 -13.91 -14.14
C GLU A 139 13.70 -13.60 -15.63
N GLN A 140 13.31 -14.52 -16.53
CA GLN A 140 13.44 -14.33 -17.98
C GLN A 140 12.55 -13.20 -18.51
N PHE A 141 11.37 -13.02 -17.93
CA PHE A 141 10.47 -11.94 -18.27
C PHE A 141 11.08 -10.59 -17.90
N GLY A 142 11.68 -10.47 -16.70
CA GLY A 142 12.37 -9.29 -16.22
C GLY A 142 13.66 -8.92 -16.98
N LEU A 143 14.30 -9.87 -17.67
CA LEU A 143 15.50 -9.59 -18.47
C LEU A 143 15.21 -8.56 -19.57
N ASN A 144 16.09 -7.56 -19.66
CA ASN A 144 16.05 -6.44 -20.61
C ASN A 144 14.79 -5.56 -20.52
N VAL A 145 14.04 -5.64 -19.43
CA VAL A 145 13.04 -4.63 -19.11
C VAL A 145 13.80 -3.41 -18.58
N GLY A 146 13.53 -2.23 -19.15
CA GLY A 146 14.20 -0.99 -18.74
C GLY A 146 13.96 -0.65 -17.26
N ASP A 147 14.87 0.16 -16.71
CA ASP A 147 14.82 0.64 -15.32
C ASP A 147 13.73 1.70 -15.08
N ASP A 148 13.02 2.11 -16.13
CA ASP A 148 11.91 3.05 -16.02
C ASP A 148 10.79 2.46 -15.14
N LEU A 149 10.32 3.26 -14.19
CA LEU A 149 9.16 2.94 -13.36
C LEU A 149 7.85 3.10 -14.15
N GLY A 150 7.86 3.97 -15.17
CA GLY A 150 6.69 4.34 -15.95
C GLY A 150 6.04 3.19 -16.71
N SER A 151 6.79 2.19 -17.18
CA SER A 151 6.20 1.05 -17.88
C SER A 151 7.06 -0.22 -17.84
N VAL A 152 6.40 -1.38 -17.73
CA VAL A 152 7.01 -2.68 -18.03
C VAL A 152 6.59 -3.11 -19.41
N VAL A 153 7.51 -3.00 -20.36
CA VAL A 153 7.26 -3.36 -21.76
C VAL A 153 7.99 -4.65 -22.10
N LYS A 154 7.27 -5.63 -22.66
CA LYS A 154 7.84 -6.88 -23.21
C LYS A 154 7.11 -7.24 -24.49
N GLY A 155 7.86 -7.55 -25.55
CA GLY A 155 7.30 -7.82 -26.88
C GLY A 155 6.54 -6.63 -27.47
N GLY A 156 7.01 -5.41 -27.18
CA GLY A 156 6.35 -4.17 -27.64
C GLY A 156 5.04 -3.84 -26.92
N PHE A 157 4.63 -4.64 -25.93
CA PHE A 157 3.40 -4.44 -25.18
C PHE A 157 3.67 -3.99 -23.74
N ALA A 158 2.94 -2.98 -23.27
CA ALA A 158 3.02 -2.46 -21.90
C ALA A 158 2.13 -3.30 -20.97
N TRP A 159 2.76 -4.23 -20.23
CA TRP A 159 2.09 -5.11 -19.27
C TRP A 159 1.62 -4.36 -18.02
N ILE A 160 2.29 -3.26 -17.69
CA ILE A 160 1.84 -2.25 -16.72
C ILE A 160 2.40 -0.90 -17.17
N SER A 161 1.59 0.15 -17.04
CA SER A 161 1.99 1.53 -17.35
C SER A 161 1.51 2.45 -16.24
N ILE A 162 2.44 2.95 -15.44
CA ILE A 162 2.17 3.85 -14.32
C ILE A 162 2.32 5.29 -14.81
N GLN A 163 1.23 6.05 -14.71
CA GLN A 163 1.23 7.49 -15.01
C GLN A 163 1.69 8.30 -13.80
N GLU A 164 1.18 7.94 -12.62
CA GLU A 164 1.31 8.76 -11.44
C GLU A 164 1.24 7.89 -10.17
N ILE A 165 2.05 8.26 -9.17
CA ILE A 165 1.92 7.73 -7.81
C ILE A 165 1.87 8.93 -6.86
N THR A 166 0.78 9.07 -6.13
CA THR A 166 0.55 10.22 -5.24
C THR A 166 0.27 9.77 -3.83
N PHE A 167 0.65 10.62 -2.87
CA PHE A 167 0.38 10.46 -1.45
C PHE A 167 -0.51 11.60 -0.97
N GLU A 168 -1.52 11.25 -0.20
CA GLU A 168 -2.37 12.18 0.56
C GLU A 168 -2.27 11.78 2.02
N LEU A 169 -1.83 12.70 2.89
CA LEU A 169 -1.75 12.50 4.33
C LEU A 169 -2.68 13.47 5.04
N TYR A 170 -3.25 13.03 6.15
CA TYR A 170 -4.18 13.78 6.99
C TYR A 170 -3.82 13.56 8.47
N LEU A 171 -3.55 14.64 9.18
CA LEU A 171 -3.16 14.62 10.59
C LEU A 171 -4.35 15.07 11.46
N ARG A 172 -4.44 14.52 12.66
CA ARG A 172 -5.39 15.01 13.66
C ARG A 172 -4.96 16.39 14.14
N SER A 173 -5.89 17.35 14.04
CA SER A 173 -5.69 18.71 14.54
C SER A 173 -5.58 18.76 16.05
N SER A 174 -5.04 19.86 16.56
CA SER A 174 -5.01 20.17 18.00
C SER A 174 -6.42 20.23 18.64
N SER A 175 -7.44 20.52 17.83
CA SER A 175 -8.85 20.47 18.26
C SER A 175 -9.38 19.04 18.45
N GLY A 176 -8.58 18.05 18.09
CA GLY A 176 -8.91 16.64 18.19
C GLY A 176 -9.71 16.11 17.01
N SER A 177 -9.89 16.87 15.93
CA SER A 177 -10.56 16.41 14.70
C SER A 177 -9.55 15.92 13.67
N LEU A 178 -9.84 14.81 12.99
CA LEU A 178 -9.11 14.36 11.80
C LEU A 178 -10.11 14.39 10.65
N VAL A 179 -9.89 15.30 9.70
CA VAL A 179 -10.80 15.56 8.59
C VAL A 179 -10.11 15.16 7.30
N ILE A 180 -10.81 14.36 6.49
CA ILE A 180 -10.38 14.02 5.14
C ILE A 180 -11.22 14.87 4.19
N ASP A 181 -10.60 15.91 3.65
CA ASP A 181 -11.21 16.78 2.66
C ASP A 181 -10.48 16.68 1.31
N ASP A 182 -11.18 17.06 0.24
CA ASP A 182 -10.65 17.18 -1.11
C ASP A 182 -9.94 18.53 -1.33
N SER A 183 -10.03 19.46 -0.36
CA SER A 183 -9.31 20.73 -0.42
C SER A 183 -7.81 20.47 -0.32
N ARG A 184 -7.11 20.71 -1.43
CA ARG A 184 -5.66 20.56 -1.48
C ARG A 184 -5.04 21.65 -0.61
N ARG A 185 -4.53 21.25 0.56
CA ARG A 185 -3.70 22.02 1.50
C ARG A 185 -4.50 22.76 2.57
N ASP A 186 -4.62 22.12 3.72
CA ASP A 186 -4.74 22.78 5.01
C ASP A 186 -3.46 22.53 5.84
N GLU A 187 -3.39 23.09 7.05
CA GLU A 187 -2.25 22.90 7.95
C GLU A 187 -2.08 21.46 8.48
N HIS A 188 -3.06 20.60 8.24
CA HIS A 188 -3.14 19.23 8.74
C HIS A 188 -3.26 18.21 7.61
N SER A 189 -2.96 18.60 6.38
CA SER A 189 -2.98 17.72 5.22
C SER A 189 -1.82 18.03 4.29
N ALA A 190 -1.30 16.98 3.66
CA ALA A 190 -0.22 17.10 2.72
C ALA A 190 -0.51 16.26 1.48
N TYR A 191 -0.05 16.76 0.34
CA TYR A 191 -0.12 16.07 -0.93
C TYR A 191 1.28 16.03 -1.53
N GLY A 192 1.69 14.86 -2.01
CA GLY A 192 2.96 14.67 -2.69
C GLY A 192 2.82 13.76 -3.89
N THR A 193 3.70 13.94 -4.86
CA THR A 193 3.76 13.14 -6.08
C THR A 193 5.09 12.41 -6.11
N LEU A 194 5.07 11.11 -5.81
CA LEU A 194 6.26 10.26 -5.79
C LEU A 194 6.75 9.98 -7.22
N TYR A 195 5.83 9.76 -8.15
CA TYR A 195 6.14 9.59 -9.57
C TYR A 195 5.12 10.40 -10.39
N PRO A 196 5.54 11.15 -11.43
CA PRO A 196 6.88 11.18 -12.03
C PRO A 196 7.86 12.20 -11.43
N THR A 197 7.42 13.10 -10.56
CA THR A 197 8.22 14.27 -10.14
C THR A 197 9.05 14.07 -8.89
N ASN A 198 8.71 13.08 -8.05
CA ASN A 198 9.29 12.87 -6.72
C ASN A 198 9.24 14.13 -5.81
N ASP A 199 8.12 14.86 -5.86
CA ASP A 199 7.84 15.98 -4.97
C ASP A 199 7.14 15.49 -3.69
N MET A 200 7.93 15.12 -2.69
CA MET A 200 7.47 14.51 -1.44
C MET A 200 7.77 15.37 -0.19
N ARG A 201 8.21 16.61 -0.38
CA ARG A 201 8.67 17.48 0.73
C ARG A 201 7.57 17.73 1.76
N ASP A 202 6.36 18.04 1.30
CA ASP A 202 5.25 18.36 2.20
C ASP A 202 4.77 17.08 2.93
N ILE A 203 4.93 15.89 2.31
CA ILE A 203 4.70 14.59 2.96
C ILE A 203 5.71 14.36 4.08
N ASP A 204 7.00 14.61 3.84
CA ASP A 204 8.05 14.44 4.87
C ASP A 204 7.81 15.33 6.09
N LEU A 205 7.39 16.58 5.88
CA LEU A 205 7.06 17.51 6.96
C LEU A 205 5.88 16.99 7.81
N LEU A 206 4.82 16.51 7.17
CA LEU A 206 3.65 16.01 7.90
C LEU A 206 3.92 14.65 8.55
N LEU A 207 4.76 13.79 7.95
CA LEU A 207 5.22 12.55 8.58
C LEU A 207 6.09 12.80 9.81
N LEU A 208 6.91 13.84 9.81
CA LEU A 208 7.68 14.25 10.99
C LEU A 208 6.73 14.66 12.12
N GLU A 209 5.70 15.44 11.83
CA GLU A 209 4.69 15.81 12.82
C GLU A 209 3.91 14.58 13.32
N GLY A 210 3.43 13.73 12.40
CA GLY A 210 2.75 12.48 12.75
C GLY A 210 3.60 11.52 13.58
N SER A 211 4.92 11.47 13.32
CA SER A 211 5.89 10.68 14.10
C SER A 211 6.02 11.21 15.52
N ASN A 212 6.07 12.53 15.70
CA ASN A 212 6.08 13.14 17.02
C ASN A 212 4.76 12.89 17.77
N ASN A 213 3.61 13.03 17.10
CA ASN A 213 2.30 12.74 17.69
C ASN A 213 2.19 11.27 18.13
N LEU A 214 2.76 10.34 17.37
CA LEU A 214 2.80 8.93 17.75
C LEU A 214 3.66 8.68 19.00
N ARG A 215 4.85 9.29 19.07
CA ARG A 215 5.71 9.23 20.25
C ARG A 215 4.99 9.79 21.48
N ASP A 216 4.34 10.94 21.33
CA ASP A 216 3.66 11.61 22.44
C ASP A 216 2.42 10.82 22.89
N SER A 217 1.69 10.20 21.96
CA SER A 217 0.64 9.23 22.27
C SER A 217 1.18 8.05 23.08
N LEU A 218 2.32 7.47 22.70
CA LEU A 218 2.95 6.40 23.48
C LEU A 218 3.32 6.87 24.89
N VAL A 219 3.89 8.08 25.03
CA VAL A 219 4.22 8.67 26.33
C VAL A 219 2.96 8.79 27.20
N LEU A 220 1.84 9.26 26.65
CA LEU A 220 0.57 9.36 27.38
C LEU A 220 0.04 7.99 27.84
N GLU A 221 0.12 6.96 26.99
CA GLU A 221 -0.27 5.60 27.38
C GLU A 221 0.63 5.05 28.49
N MET A 222 1.94 5.33 28.43
CA MET A 222 2.89 4.95 29.47
C MET A 222 2.64 5.65 30.79
N GLU A 223 2.35 6.96 30.79
CA GLU A 223 2.02 7.73 31.98
C GLU A 223 0.70 7.30 32.63
N GLY A 224 -0.25 6.83 31.83
CA GLY A 224 -1.48 6.20 32.32
C GLY A 224 -1.30 4.78 32.85
N SER A 225 -0.06 4.27 32.91
CA SER A 225 0.30 2.90 33.31
C SER A 225 1.44 2.91 34.34
N ASP A 226 1.80 1.74 34.88
CA ASP A 226 2.89 1.59 35.88
C ASP A 226 4.31 1.69 35.27
N ALA A 227 4.48 2.41 34.15
CA ALA A 227 5.78 2.54 33.48
C ALA A 227 6.72 3.43 34.29
N SER A 228 7.99 3.02 34.39
CA SER A 228 8.99 3.78 35.15
C SER A 228 9.26 5.16 34.52
N ALA A 229 9.50 6.16 35.36
CA ALA A 229 9.87 7.52 34.93
C ALA A 229 11.10 7.54 34.01
N ALA A 230 12.06 6.64 34.23
CA ALA A 230 13.23 6.48 33.38
C ALA A 230 12.86 5.98 31.97
N SER A 231 11.91 5.04 31.85
CA SER A 231 11.42 4.55 30.56
C SER A 231 10.67 5.63 29.80
N ILE A 232 9.76 6.35 30.48
CA ILE A 232 9.03 7.48 29.91
C ILE A 232 10.00 8.57 29.43
N GLY A 233 11.02 8.88 30.23
CA GLY A 233 12.06 9.85 29.89
C GLY A 233 12.83 9.49 28.62
N ARG A 234 13.16 8.21 28.41
CA ARG A 234 13.82 7.74 27.17
C ARG A 234 12.97 7.96 25.94
N VAL A 235 11.68 7.61 26.00
CA VAL A 235 10.76 7.79 24.87
C VAL A 235 10.61 9.28 24.55
N ARG A 236 10.42 10.14 25.56
CA ARG A 236 10.34 11.61 25.38
C ARG A 236 11.57 12.20 24.69
N GLN A 237 12.75 11.69 25.00
CA GLN A 237 14.02 12.16 24.43
C GLN A 237 14.33 11.53 23.07
N SER A 238 13.57 10.51 22.65
CA SER A 238 13.77 9.87 21.35
C SER A 238 13.45 10.84 20.20
N MET A 239 14.31 10.84 19.19
CA MET A 239 14.05 11.54 17.93
C MET A 239 13.04 10.73 17.13
N ALA A 240 11.77 11.12 17.20
CA ALA A 240 10.71 10.49 16.43
C ALA A 240 10.69 11.06 15.00
N ASN A 241 11.58 10.52 14.15
CA ASN A 241 11.70 10.94 12.76
C ASN A 241 11.60 9.72 11.83
N LEU A 242 10.44 9.55 11.19
CA LEU A 242 10.29 8.64 10.06
C LEU A 242 10.87 9.30 8.81
N ALA A 243 12.17 9.12 8.59
CA ALA A 243 12.84 9.57 7.38
C ALA A 243 12.68 8.52 6.27
N ILE A 244 12.08 8.92 5.14
CA ILE A 244 11.88 8.05 3.99
C ILE A 244 12.82 8.46 2.85
N ASP A 245 13.60 7.50 2.37
CA ASP A 245 14.34 7.64 1.11
C ASP A 245 13.39 7.29 -0.05
N TRP A 246 12.76 8.32 -0.62
CA TRP A 246 11.76 8.15 -1.69
C TRP A 246 12.34 7.55 -2.97
N ASP A 247 13.61 7.80 -3.29
CA ASP A 247 14.28 7.17 -4.43
C ASP A 247 14.46 5.67 -4.19
N LEU A 248 14.81 5.27 -2.96
CA LEU A 248 14.88 3.87 -2.59
C LEU A 248 13.48 3.21 -2.62
N VAL A 249 12.44 3.92 -2.19
CA VAL A 249 11.05 3.45 -2.29
C VAL A 249 10.69 3.18 -3.74
N LEU A 250 10.97 4.10 -4.66
CA LEU A 250 10.73 3.92 -6.09
C LEU A 250 11.48 2.72 -6.67
N ARG A 251 12.78 2.60 -6.41
CA ARG A 251 13.58 1.45 -6.86
C ARG A 251 13.06 0.13 -6.31
N SER A 252 12.62 0.11 -5.06
CA SER A 252 12.08 -1.10 -4.43
C SER A 252 10.69 -1.45 -4.98
N TYR A 253 9.87 -0.43 -5.25
CA TYR A 253 8.54 -0.57 -5.83
C TYR A 253 8.58 -1.12 -7.26
N ARG A 254 9.66 -0.83 -8.00
CA ARG A 254 9.89 -1.39 -9.34
C ARG A 254 9.79 -2.91 -9.39
N ILE A 255 10.26 -3.61 -8.35
CA ILE A 255 10.18 -5.07 -8.24
C ILE A 255 8.72 -5.51 -8.19
N ALA A 256 7.89 -4.84 -7.40
CA ALA A 256 6.46 -5.12 -7.32
C ALA A 256 5.73 -4.89 -8.65
N LEU A 257 6.14 -3.86 -9.41
CA LEU A 257 5.64 -3.62 -10.76
C LEU A 257 6.07 -4.70 -11.75
N LEU A 258 7.30 -5.22 -11.68
CA LEU A 258 7.74 -6.36 -12.49
C LEU A 258 6.90 -7.60 -12.20
N THR A 259 6.69 -7.92 -10.92
CA THR A 259 5.86 -9.05 -10.52
C THR A 259 4.41 -8.88 -10.99
N ALA A 260 3.83 -7.69 -10.87
CA ALA A 260 2.48 -7.41 -11.35
C ALA A 260 2.35 -7.55 -12.88
N ALA A 261 3.37 -7.09 -13.62
CA ALA A 261 3.44 -7.24 -15.06
C ALA A 261 3.59 -8.71 -15.48
N TYR A 262 4.44 -9.47 -14.77
CA TYR A 262 4.62 -10.89 -15.01
C TYR A 262 3.34 -11.68 -14.76
N GLN A 263 2.62 -11.40 -13.66
CA GLN A 263 1.32 -12.02 -13.38
C GLN A 263 0.31 -11.81 -14.52
N ARG A 264 0.24 -10.59 -15.07
CA ARG A 264 -0.61 -10.31 -16.24
C ARG A 264 -0.17 -11.05 -17.51
N TYR A 265 1.14 -11.18 -17.71
CA TYR A 265 1.71 -11.97 -18.81
C TYR A 265 1.39 -13.46 -18.68
N GLU A 266 1.57 -14.02 -17.50
CA GLU A 266 1.25 -15.41 -17.20
C GLU A 266 -0.24 -15.70 -17.41
N GLU A 267 -1.12 -14.84 -16.87
CA GLU A 267 -2.58 -14.95 -17.08
C GLU A 267 -2.95 -14.92 -18.57
N TRP A 268 -2.39 -13.97 -19.33
CA TRP A 268 -2.63 -13.87 -20.77
C TRP A 268 -2.11 -15.09 -21.55
N HIS A 269 -0.92 -15.59 -21.21
CA HIS A 269 -0.31 -16.73 -21.90
C HIS A 269 -1.11 -18.02 -21.63
N GLN A 270 -1.53 -18.25 -20.39
CA GLN A 270 -2.33 -19.41 -20.00
C GLN A 270 -3.71 -19.42 -20.66
N PHE A 271 -4.43 -18.28 -20.62
CA PHE A 271 -5.78 -18.19 -21.17
C PHE A 271 -5.83 -18.50 -22.67
N ASN A 272 -4.85 -18.01 -23.44
CA ASN A 272 -4.81 -18.23 -24.88
C ASN A 272 -4.39 -19.65 -25.28
N ASN A 273 -3.56 -20.31 -24.46
CA ASN A 273 -3.20 -21.71 -24.72
C ASN A 273 -4.37 -22.66 -24.45
N SER A 274 -5.23 -22.36 -23.45
CA SER A 274 -6.44 -23.15 -23.22
C SER A 274 -7.46 -23.03 -24.36
N GLU A 275 -7.65 -21.84 -24.95
CA GLU A 275 -8.53 -21.68 -26.12
C GLU A 275 -8.00 -22.41 -27.36
N TRP A 276 -6.67 -22.38 -27.58
CA TRP A 276 -6.03 -23.14 -28.67
C TRP A 276 -6.19 -24.65 -28.52
N GLU A 277 -6.07 -25.18 -27.30
CA GLU A 277 -6.28 -26.62 -27.05
C GLU A 277 -7.75 -27.03 -27.24
N GLU A 278 -8.72 -26.18 -26.92
CA GLU A 278 -10.16 -26.44 -27.13
C GLU A 278 -10.56 -26.39 -28.62
N GLU A 279 -10.04 -25.45 -29.41
CA GLU A 279 -10.28 -25.40 -30.87
C GLU A 279 -9.66 -26.60 -31.61
N HIS A 280 -8.52 -27.10 -31.16
CA HIS A 280 -7.79 -28.18 -31.85
C HIS A 280 -8.16 -29.59 -31.36
N THR A 281 -8.84 -29.72 -30.22
CA THR A 281 -9.45 -30.99 -29.80
C THR A 281 -10.80 -31.24 -30.46
N THR A 282 -11.58 -30.19 -30.77
CA THR A 282 -12.87 -30.31 -31.46
C THR A 282 -12.74 -30.70 -32.94
N ASP A 283 -11.67 -30.32 -33.62
CA ASP A 283 -11.40 -30.75 -35.01
C ASP A 283 -10.90 -32.20 -35.13
N SER A 284 -10.41 -32.80 -34.03
CA SER A 284 -9.92 -34.18 -34.03
C SER A 284 -11.00 -35.24 -33.81
N SER A 285 -12.24 -34.85 -33.45
CA SER A 285 -13.36 -35.79 -33.22
C SER A 285 -14.33 -35.93 -34.39
N SER A 286 -14.05 -35.29 -35.54
CA SER A 286 -14.92 -35.30 -36.72
C SER A 286 -14.34 -36.08 -37.92
N ALA A 287 -13.24 -36.81 -37.71
CA ALA A 287 -12.53 -37.56 -38.76
C ALA A 287 -12.51 -39.09 -38.56
N GLU A 288 -13.48 -39.65 -37.83
CA GLU A 288 -13.75 -41.09 -37.82
C GLU A 288 -15.24 -41.35 -38.11
N ASP A 289 -15.57 -41.39 -39.41
CA ASP A 289 -16.73 -42.10 -39.99
C ASP A 289 -16.23 -42.95 -41.18
#